data_AF-A0A929KGY5-F1
#
_entry.id   AF-A0A929KGY5-F1
#
_cell.length_a   1.000
_cell.length_b   1.000
_cell.length_c   1.000
_cell.angle_alpha   90.00
_cell.angle_beta   90.00
_cell.angle_gamma   90.00
#
_symmetry.space_group_name_H-M   'P 1'
#
loop_
_entity.id
_entity.type
_entity.pdbx_description
1 polymer ?
#
loop_
_entity_poly.entity_id
_entity_poly.type
_entity_poly.pdbx_seq_one_letter_code
_entity_poly.pdbx_strand_id
1 'polypeptide(L)' 'MEVRCEIFDKSVTIIVRDQGIGVKQEDKEKLFERFYLPYSNNTISGFGIGLYLSAEIIERHDGEI' A
#
# COMPACT_ATOMS: atom_id res chain seq x y z
N MET A 1 10.07 -9.28 5.92
CA MET A 1 8.88 -8.43 6.13
C MET A 1 8.85 -8.05 7.60
N GLU A 2 8.75 -6.76 7.87
CA GLU A 2 8.68 -6.17 9.20
C GLU A 2 7.38 -5.36 9.29
N VAL A 3 6.69 -5.46 10.43
CA VAL A 3 5.51 -4.65 10.74
C VAL A 3 5.78 -3.93 12.05
N ARG A 4 5.63 -2.61 12.05
CA ARG A 4 5.72 -1.77 13.26
C ARG A 4 4.43 -1.02 13.47
N CYS A 5 4.20 -0.65 14.71
CA CYS A 5 3.07 0.14 15.16
C CYS A 5 3.58 1.19 16.14
N GLU A 6 3.26 2.45 15.89
CA GLU A 6 3.67 3.59 16.70
C GLU A 6 2.43 4.40 17.04
N ILE A 7 2.28 4.78 18.30
CA ILE A 7 1.18 5.64 18.76
C ILE A 7 1.71 7.07 18.82
N PHE A 8 1.04 7.99 18.14
CA PHE A 8 1.39 9.40 18.16
C PHE A 8 0.16 10.26 18.47
N ASP A 9 0.15 10.89 19.64
CA ASP A 9 -0.99 11.65 20.16
C ASP A 9 -2.31 10.84 20.12
N LYS A 10 -3.19 11.15 19.15
CA LYS A 10 -4.50 10.52 18.96
C LYS A 10 -4.57 9.57 17.76
N SER A 11 -3.44 9.31 17.10
CA SER A 11 -3.37 8.42 15.94
C SER A 11 -2.47 7.21 16.21
N VAL A 12 -2.68 6.17 15.40
CA VAL A 12 -1.83 4.98 15.35
C VAL A 12 -1.25 4.88 13.95
N THR A 13 0.07 4.87 13.85
CA THR A 13 0.79 4.70 12.59
C THR A 13 1.23 3.25 12.46
N ILE A 14 0.77 2.56 11.42
CA ILE A 14 1.20 1.20 11.07
C ILE A 14 2.18 1.28 9.91
N ILE A 15 3.36 0.69 10.08
CA ILE A 15 4.43 0.70 9.08
C ILE A 15 4.68 -0.73 8.63
N VAL A 16 4.53 -1.01 7.35
CA VAL A 16 4.87 -2.29 6.73
C VAL A 16 6.09 -2.10 5.85
N ARG A 17 7.13 -2.91 6.06
CA ARG A 17 8.37 -2.87 5.29
C ARG A 17 8.77 -4.24 4.78
N ASP A 18 9.11 -4.33 3.52
CA ASP A 18 9.74 -5.50 2.91
C ASP A 18 11.14 -5.17 2.35
N GLN A 19 11.82 -6.20 1.85
CA GLN A 19 13.16 -6.11 1.26
C GLN A 19 13.13 -6.46 -0.24
N GLY A 20 11.97 -6.33 -0.88
CA GLY A 20 11.78 -6.56 -2.29
C GLY A 20 12.38 -5.45 -3.15
N ILE A 21 12.06 -5.48 -4.44
CA ILE A 21 12.60 -4.56 -5.45
C ILE A 21 12.17 -3.09 -5.25
N GLY A 22 11.24 -2.83 -4.32
CA GLY A 22 10.64 -1.52 -4.09
C GLY A 22 9.66 -1.12 -5.19
N VAL A 23 9.26 0.14 -5.19
CA VAL A 23 8.36 0.72 -6.21
C VAL A 23 9.01 1.96 -6.80
N LYS A 24 8.91 2.11 -8.13
CA LYS A 24 9.42 3.31 -8.80
C LYS A 24 8.64 4.55 -8.38
N GLN A 25 9.30 5.69 -8.39
CA GLN A 25 8.67 6.96 -7.99
C GLN A 25 7.42 7.30 -8.83
N GLU A 26 7.46 7.00 -10.13
CA GLU A 26 6.37 7.24 -11.09
C GLU A 26 5.10 6.40 -10.84
N ASP A 27 5.24 5.29 -10.11
CA ASP A 27 4.16 4.34 -9.86
C ASP A 27 3.48 4.60 -8.50
N LYS A 28 4.13 5.32 -7.57
CA LYS A 28 3.67 5.49 -6.18
C LYS A 28 2.25 6.03 -6.06
N GLU A 29 1.89 7.04 -6.84
CA GLU A 29 0.54 7.62 -6.83
C GLU A 29 -0.50 6.66 -7.40
N LYS A 30 -0.12 5.88 -8.43
CA LYS A 30 -1.00 4.94 -9.12
C LYS A 30 -1.20 3.63 -8.37
N LEU A 31 -0.33 3.29 -7.42
CA LEU A 31 -0.43 2.06 -6.61
C LEU A 31 -1.78 1.89 -5.91
N PHE A 32 -2.44 3.00 -5.58
CA PHE A 32 -3.74 3.00 -4.92
C PHE A 32 -4.92 3.03 -5.89
N GLU A 33 -4.67 3.07 -7.21
CA GLU A 33 -5.71 2.93 -8.22
C GLU A 33 -6.18 1.47 -8.33
N ARG A 34 -7.48 1.30 -8.55
CA ARG A 34 -8.09 -0.02 -8.69
C ARG A 34 -7.58 -0.71 -9.97
N PHE A 35 -7.11 -1.96 -9.82
CA PHE A 35 -6.55 -2.80 -10.89
C PHE A 35 -5.18 -2.37 -11.43
N TYR A 36 -4.52 -1.38 -10.81
CA TYR A 36 -3.19 -0.98 -11.23
C TYR A 36 -2.12 -2.02 -10.84
N LEU A 37 -1.26 -2.35 -11.80
CA LEU A 37 -0.13 -3.27 -11.64
C LEU A 37 1.11 -2.63 -12.29
N PRO A 38 2.12 -2.22 -11.52
CA PRO A 38 3.32 -1.56 -12.07
C PRO A 38 4.20 -2.50 -12.91
N TYR A 39 4.01 -3.82 -12.78
CA TYR A 39 4.73 -4.83 -13.52
C TYR A 39 3.73 -5.70 -14.30
N SER A 40 3.78 -5.63 -15.63
CA SER A 40 2.97 -6.45 -16.55
C SER A 40 3.54 -7.86 -16.76
N ASN A 41 4.59 -8.22 -16.03
CA ASN A 41 5.29 -9.48 -16.20
C ASN A 41 4.50 -10.59 -15.52
N ASN A 42 4.14 -11.63 -16.26
CA ASN A 42 3.36 -12.83 -15.87
C ASN A 42 3.85 -13.60 -14.62
N THR A 43 4.86 -13.11 -13.90
CA THR A 43 5.47 -13.76 -12.74
C THR A 43 4.79 -13.37 -11.42
N ILE A 44 4.04 -12.25 -11.37
CA ILE A 44 3.37 -11.78 -10.15
C ILE A 44 1.86 -12.01 -10.30
N SER A 45 1.33 -12.97 -9.56
CA SER A 45 -0.11 -13.24 -9.49
C SER A 45 -0.81 -12.20 -8.62
N GLY A 46 -1.84 -11.54 -9.16
CA GLY A 46 -2.68 -10.62 -8.39
C GLY A 46 -3.62 -9.80 -9.27
N PHE A 47 -4.70 -9.27 -8.69
CA PHE A 47 -5.69 -8.46 -9.41
C PHE A 47 -5.46 -6.94 -9.25
N GLY A 48 -4.40 -6.49 -8.58
CA GLY A 48 -4.17 -5.06 -8.34
C GLY A 48 -5.25 -4.42 -7.45
N ILE A 49 -5.80 -5.17 -6.49
CA ILE A 49 -6.90 -4.71 -5.62
C ILE A 49 -6.49 -4.44 -4.18
N GLY A 50 -5.36 -5.00 -3.72
CA GLY A 50 -5.01 -4.99 -2.29
C GLY A 50 -4.74 -3.59 -1.75
N LEU A 51 -3.92 -2.79 -2.44
CA LEU A 51 -3.59 -1.43 -2.00
C LEU A 51 -4.77 -0.48 -2.13
N TYR A 52 -5.54 -0.58 -3.22
CA TYR A 52 -6.81 0.16 -3.36
C TYR A 52 -7.76 -0.10 -2.19
N LEU A 53 -8.00 -1.37 -1.84
CA LEU A 53 -8.87 -1.72 -0.71
C LEU A 53 -8.30 -1.22 0.63
N SER A 54 -6.97 -1.26 0.80
CA SER A 54 -6.33 -0.76 2.02
C SER A 54 -6.55 0.74 2.18
N ALA A 55 -6.34 1.52 1.11
CA ALA A 55 -6.60 2.95 1.08
C ALA A 55 -8.08 3.27 1.36
N GLU A 56 -9.01 2.58 0.67
CA GLU A 56 -10.45 2.76 0.85
C GLU A 56 -10.91 2.44 2.28
N ILE A 57 -10.35 1.40 2.91
CA ILE A 57 -10.63 1.08 4.31
C ILE A 57 -10.12 2.18 5.23
N ILE A 58 -8.88 2.65 5.03
CA ILE A 58 -8.26 3.68 5.87
C ILE A 58 -9.01 5.01 5.74
N GLU A 59 -9.35 5.42 4.52
CA GLU A 59 -10.10 6.65 4.25
C GLU A 59 -11.49 6.62 4.90
N ARG A 60 -12.19 5.47 4.86
CA ARG A 60 -13.49 5.29 5.53
C ARG A 60 -13.42 5.33 7.06
N HIS A 61 -12.23 5.26 7.64
CA HIS A 61 -11.97 5.42 9.07
C HIS A 61 -11.29 6.77 9.38
N ASP A 62 -11.41 7.74 8.49
CA ASP A 62 -10.82 9.08 8.61
C ASP A 62 -9.28 9.06 8.78
N GLY A 63 -8.62 8.05 8.21
CA GLY A 63 -7.17 7.89 8.23
C GLY A 63 -6.48 8.30 6.92
N GLU A 64 -5.15 8.20 6.90
CA GLU A 64 -4.29 8.52 5.75
C GLU A 64 -3.27 7.38 5.51
N ILE A 65 -2.85 7.17 4.25
CA ILE A 65 -1.91 6.13 3.82
C ILE A 65 -0.63 6.70 3.19
#